data_AF-A0AAW2LJU0-F1
#
_entry.id   AF-A0AAW2LJU0-F1
#
_cell.length_a   1.000
_cell.length_b   1.000
_cell.length_c   1.000
_cell.angle_alpha   90.00
_cell.angle_beta   90.00
_cell.angle_gamma   90.00
#
_symmetry.space_group_name_H-M   'P 1'
#
loop_
_entity.id
_entity.type
_entity.pdbx_description
1 polymer ?
#
loop_
_entity_poly.entity_id
_entity_poly.type
_entity_poly.pdbx_seq_one_letter_code
_entity_poly.pdbx_strand_id
1 'polypeptide(L)'
;MIAAAAILCLFACKNLRKSGRNNNNSSSRRSSSSSSRLPLGSLGIWPFVGETLHFISSAYSDRPETFMDKRRRMYGKVFKSHLFGSATIVSTDAEVSKIILQSDAKTFIPSYPKSLMELMGKSSILVINGSLQRRIHGLIASFLKSPTLRSQITTDMRKYVMESMANWSQHSPVYIQDEAKHFLFPDCFQVLVKALISLDGGDELELLKKHFQQFIAGLMSLPFNFPGTQLYRSLQAKKKMVKVIDGIIQAKREIWSSDGAAKDVADVLVKDTSEELMMI
;
A
#
# COMPACT_ATOMS: atom_id res chain seq x y z
N MET A 1 3.10 -13.36 -9.55
CA MET A 1 3.62 -12.33 -8.62
C MET A 1 3.37 -10.87 -9.04
N ILE A 2 3.04 -10.58 -10.32
CA ILE A 2 2.58 -9.24 -10.76
C ILE A 2 1.06 -9.05 -10.47
N ALA A 3 0.41 -10.06 -9.90
CA ALA A 3 -0.95 -9.94 -9.39
C ALA A 3 -0.95 -9.09 -8.13
N ALA A 4 -1.24 -7.80 -8.32
CA ALA A 4 -1.91 -6.93 -7.39
C ALA A 4 -1.34 -6.96 -5.96
N ALA A 5 -0.44 -6.01 -5.69
CA ALA A 5 -0.58 -5.22 -4.47
C ALA A 5 -1.95 -4.52 -4.53
N ALA A 6 -3.04 -5.28 -4.35
CA ALA A 6 -4.22 -4.75 -3.71
C ALA A 6 -3.72 -4.38 -2.33
N ILE A 7 -3.26 -3.13 -2.18
CA ILE A 7 -3.16 -2.52 -0.87
C ILE A 7 -4.55 -2.71 -0.31
N LEU A 8 -4.65 -3.63 0.64
CA LEU A 8 -5.88 -3.95 1.32
C LEU A 8 -6.24 -2.68 2.10
N CYS A 9 -6.99 -1.79 1.47
CA CYS A 9 -7.56 -0.63 2.14
C CYS A 9 -8.67 -1.15 3.03
N LEU A 10 -8.28 -1.68 4.20
CA LEU A 10 -9.24 -1.85 5.28
C LEU A 10 -9.55 -0.46 5.80
N PHE A 11 -10.83 -0.21 6.04
CA PHE A 11 -11.30 1.03 6.62
C PHE A 11 -11.79 0.75 8.04
N ALA A 12 -11.32 1.53 9.01
CA ALA A 12 -11.87 1.51 10.36
C ALA A 12 -13.02 2.53 10.43
N CYS A 13 -14.20 2.06 10.86
CA CYS A 13 -15.33 2.94 11.15
C CYS A 13 -15.18 3.50 12.56
N LYS A 14 -15.11 4.83 12.71
CA LYS A 14 -14.89 5.50 14.02
C LYS A 14 -16.04 5.32 15.01
N ASN A 15 -17.26 5.03 14.53
CA ASN A 15 -18.48 5.05 15.34
C ASN A 15 -18.98 3.67 15.79
N LEU A 16 -18.23 2.58 15.58
CA LEU A 16 -18.56 1.26 16.15
C LEU A 16 -18.08 1.15 17.61
N ARG A 17 -18.52 2.05 18.50
CA ARG A 17 -18.22 1.98 19.94
C ARG A 17 -19.44 1.50 20.73
N LYS A 18 -19.38 0.22 21.12
CA LYS A 18 -20.17 -0.49 22.15
C LYS A 18 -21.68 -0.67 21.92
N SER A 19 -22.04 -1.76 21.24
CA SER A 19 -23.25 -2.52 21.60
C SER A 19 -22.82 -3.87 22.16
N GLY A 20 -22.52 -3.93 23.46
CA GLY A 20 -21.97 -5.15 24.06
C GLY A 20 -21.62 -5.03 25.55
N ARG A 21 -22.59 -4.65 26.37
CA ARG A 21 -22.75 -5.04 27.78
C ARG A 21 -23.91 -4.25 28.36
N ASN A 22 -25.03 -4.90 28.67
CA ASN A 22 -25.85 -4.44 29.78
C ASN A 22 -26.48 -5.61 30.52
N ASN A 23 -26.30 -5.58 31.84
CA ASN A 23 -26.83 -6.51 32.82
C ASN A 23 -28.17 -5.95 33.34
N ASN A 24 -29.07 -6.84 33.73
CA ASN A 24 -30.46 -6.69 34.19
C ASN A 24 -30.89 -5.36 34.85
N ASN A 25 -32.02 -4.78 34.42
CA ASN A 25 -33.26 -4.74 35.23
C ASN A 25 -34.47 -4.17 34.47
N SER A 26 -35.63 -4.64 34.91
CA SER A 26 -37.01 -4.49 34.43
C SER A 26 -37.53 -3.08 34.09
N SER A 27 -38.28 -2.96 32.99
CA SER A 27 -39.72 -2.59 32.94
C SER A 27 -40.12 -2.03 31.56
N SER A 28 -41.36 -2.30 31.18
CA SER A 28 -41.91 -2.23 29.83
C SER A 28 -41.88 -0.86 29.15
N ARG A 29 -41.37 -0.81 27.92
CA ARG A 29 -41.86 0.03 26.80
C ARG A 29 -41.34 -0.57 25.50
N ARG A 30 -42.24 -1.10 24.65
CA ARG A 30 -41.92 -1.62 23.31
C ARG A 30 -41.58 -0.45 22.39
N SER A 31 -40.33 0.00 22.42
CA SER A 31 -39.73 0.69 21.28
C SER A 31 -39.20 -0.36 20.32
N SER A 32 -39.70 -0.41 19.10
CA SER A 32 -39.10 -1.19 18.01
C SER A 32 -37.73 -0.60 17.67
N SER A 33 -36.72 -0.90 18.49
CA SER A 33 -35.33 -0.68 18.13
C SER A 33 -35.05 -1.61 16.96
N SER A 34 -34.87 -1.06 15.76
CA SER A 34 -34.28 -1.79 14.66
C SER A 34 -32.89 -2.23 15.10
N SER A 35 -32.77 -3.41 15.69
CA SER A 35 -31.49 -4.00 16.02
C SER A 35 -30.78 -4.22 14.70
N SER A 36 -29.87 -3.32 14.34
CA SER A 36 -29.07 -3.40 13.12
C SER A 36 -28.32 -4.73 13.15
N ARG A 37 -28.79 -5.71 12.37
CA ARG A 37 -28.19 -7.04 12.33
C ARG A 37 -26.87 -6.92 11.61
N LEU A 38 -25.80 -7.43 12.23
CA LEU A 38 -24.50 -7.52 11.58
C LEU A 38 -24.59 -8.48 10.37
N PRO A 39 -23.78 -8.26 9.32
CA PRO A 39 -23.70 -9.18 8.20
C PRO A 39 -23.40 -10.63 8.64
N LEU A 40 -23.87 -11.60 7.85
CA LEU A 40 -23.54 -13.00 8.03
C LEU A 40 -22.03 -13.22 7.85
N GLY A 41 -21.49 -14.30 8.41
CA GLY A 41 -20.07 -14.63 8.25
C GLY A 41 -19.48 -15.35 9.45
N SER A 42 -18.18 -15.65 9.35
CA SER A 42 -17.44 -16.45 10.32
C SER A 42 -16.28 -15.64 10.89
N LEU A 43 -16.09 -15.65 12.21
CA LEU A 43 -14.89 -15.07 12.82
C LEU A 43 -13.69 -16.04 12.80
N GLY A 44 -13.85 -17.21 12.15
CA GLY A 44 -12.81 -18.24 12.06
C GLY A 44 -12.40 -18.79 13.43
N ILE A 45 -11.12 -19.14 13.57
CA ILE A 45 -10.52 -19.59 14.84
C ILE A 45 -10.28 -18.36 15.72
N TRP A 46 -11.33 -17.94 16.42
CA TRP A 46 -11.29 -16.89 17.44
C TRP A 46 -10.70 -17.45 18.75
N PRO A 47 -9.78 -16.74 19.45
CA PRO A 47 -9.36 -15.34 19.25
C PRO A 47 -8.01 -15.14 18.52
N PHE A 48 -7.31 -16.18 18.09
CA PHE A 48 -5.89 -16.04 17.73
C PHE A 48 -5.63 -15.63 16.27
N VAL A 49 -6.25 -16.31 15.29
CA VAL A 49 -5.86 -16.18 13.88
C VAL A 49 -7.03 -15.78 12.98
N GLY A 50 -8.25 -16.15 13.37
CA GLY A 50 -9.45 -15.95 12.57
C GLY A 50 -9.34 -16.67 11.23
N GLU A 51 -9.52 -15.94 10.14
CA GLU A 51 -9.39 -16.43 8.77
C GLU A 51 -8.12 -15.92 8.06
N THR A 52 -7.23 -15.21 8.78
CA THR A 52 -6.04 -14.53 8.22
C THR A 52 -5.11 -15.45 7.46
N LEU A 53 -4.81 -16.65 7.99
CA LEU A 53 -3.93 -17.61 7.30
C LEU A 53 -4.55 -18.12 6.00
N HIS A 54 -5.86 -18.40 6.00
CA HIS A 54 -6.56 -18.81 4.79
C HIS A 54 -6.61 -17.65 3.78
N PHE A 55 -6.77 -16.41 4.23
CA PHE A 55 -6.71 -15.22 3.39
C PHE A 55 -5.34 -15.04 2.73
N ILE A 56 -4.27 -15.11 3.52
CA ILE A 56 -2.89 -15.00 3.02
C ILE A 56 -2.56 -16.18 2.09
N SER A 57 -2.88 -17.40 2.49
CA SER A 57 -2.60 -18.59 1.68
C SER A 57 -3.33 -18.56 0.34
N SER A 58 -4.60 -18.13 0.30
CA SER A 58 -5.32 -17.90 -0.96
C SER A 58 -4.59 -16.87 -1.81
N ALA A 59 -4.17 -15.74 -1.24
CA ALA A 59 -3.49 -14.66 -1.98
C ALA A 59 -2.17 -15.09 -2.64
N TYR A 60 -1.47 -16.09 -2.09
CA TYR A 60 -0.25 -16.67 -2.66
C TYR A 60 -0.49 -17.89 -3.55
N SER A 61 -1.74 -18.32 -3.74
CA SER A 61 -2.10 -19.41 -4.64
C SER A 61 -2.30 -18.94 -6.08
N ASP A 62 -2.45 -19.88 -7.01
CA ASP A 62 -2.79 -19.59 -8.41
C ASP A 62 -4.19 -18.96 -8.59
N ARG A 63 -5.01 -18.97 -7.53
CA ARG A 63 -6.39 -18.45 -7.52
C ARG A 63 -6.62 -17.55 -6.29
N PRO A 64 -6.06 -16.33 -6.26
CA PRO A 64 -6.16 -15.42 -5.12
C PRO A 64 -7.59 -15.04 -4.73
N GLU A 65 -8.52 -15.06 -5.69
CA GLU A 65 -9.94 -14.76 -5.52
C GLU A 65 -10.71 -15.82 -4.71
N THR A 66 -10.17 -17.02 -4.54
CA THR A 66 -10.85 -18.16 -3.91
C THR A 66 -11.38 -17.86 -2.52
N PHE A 67 -10.64 -17.08 -1.72
CA PHE A 67 -11.09 -16.64 -0.40
C PHE A 67 -12.41 -15.89 -0.50
N MET A 68 -12.44 -14.86 -1.35
CA MET A 68 -13.56 -13.94 -1.51
C MET A 68 -14.74 -14.64 -2.16
N ASP A 69 -14.51 -15.41 -3.22
CA ASP A 69 -15.56 -16.11 -3.95
C ASP A 69 -16.29 -17.14 -3.10
N LYS A 70 -15.57 -17.83 -2.20
CA LYS A 70 -16.18 -18.80 -1.28
C LYS A 70 -17.08 -18.10 -0.27
N ARG A 71 -16.61 -17.00 0.37
CA ARG A 71 -17.41 -16.28 1.38
C ARG A 71 -18.57 -15.52 0.75
N ARG A 72 -18.38 -14.95 -0.45
CA ARG A 72 -19.44 -14.31 -1.23
C ARG A 72 -20.60 -15.27 -1.50
N ARG A 73 -20.30 -16.52 -1.89
CA ARG A 73 -21.32 -17.57 -2.12
C ARG A 73 -22.04 -18.01 -0.84
N MET A 74 -21.36 -18.05 0.30
CA MET A 74 -21.95 -18.52 1.57
C MET A 74 -22.72 -17.43 2.32
N TYR A 75 -22.25 -16.19 2.29
CA TYR A 75 -22.69 -15.12 3.20
C TYR A 75 -23.25 -13.89 2.48
N GLY A 76 -23.13 -13.84 1.15
CA GLY A 76 -23.51 -12.69 0.33
C GLY A 76 -22.34 -11.71 0.09
N LYS A 77 -22.63 -10.61 -0.61
CA LYS A 77 -21.63 -9.61 -1.03
C LYS A 77 -21.02 -8.81 0.12
N VAL A 78 -21.67 -8.80 1.28
CA VAL A 78 -21.16 -8.14 2.49
C VAL A 78 -21.21 -9.17 3.62
N PHE A 79 -20.05 -9.44 4.23
CA PHE A 79 -19.94 -10.47 5.26
C PHE A 79 -18.95 -10.09 6.36
N LYS A 80 -19.09 -10.67 7.54
CA LYS A 80 -18.13 -10.53 8.63
C LYS A 80 -17.03 -11.60 8.56
N SER A 81 -15.81 -11.22 8.91
CA SER A 81 -14.63 -12.08 9.02
C SER A 81 -13.74 -11.63 10.19
N HIS A 82 -12.65 -12.34 10.42
CA HIS A 82 -11.59 -11.92 11.32
C HIS A 82 -10.24 -11.97 10.60
N LEU A 83 -9.75 -10.80 10.20
CA LEU A 83 -8.55 -10.64 9.38
C LEU A 83 -7.54 -9.74 10.09
N PHE A 84 -6.26 -10.12 10.04
CA PHE A 84 -5.14 -9.37 10.60
C PHE A 84 -5.29 -9.00 12.09
N GLY A 85 -5.92 -9.90 12.87
CA GLY A 85 -6.12 -9.70 14.31
C GLY A 85 -7.27 -8.76 14.67
N SER A 86 -8.17 -8.46 13.72
CA SER A 86 -9.33 -7.60 13.94
C SER A 86 -10.60 -8.21 13.34
N ALA A 87 -11.74 -7.98 13.99
CA ALA A 87 -13.04 -8.29 13.40
C ALA A 87 -13.30 -7.32 12.24
N THR A 88 -13.56 -7.85 11.05
CA THR A 88 -13.59 -7.10 9.79
C THR A 88 -14.91 -7.33 9.07
N ILE A 89 -15.54 -6.27 8.57
CA ILE A 89 -16.60 -6.38 7.58
C ILE A 89 -15.95 -6.31 6.20
N VAL A 90 -16.14 -7.36 5.40
CA VAL A 90 -15.64 -7.45 4.04
C VAL A 90 -16.79 -7.17 3.08
N SER A 91 -16.58 -6.25 2.14
CA SER A 91 -17.51 -5.95 1.07
C SER A 91 -16.90 -6.29 -0.27
N THR A 92 -17.61 -7.09 -1.06
CA THR A 92 -17.40 -7.26 -2.50
C THR A 92 -18.48 -6.52 -3.30
N ASP A 93 -19.24 -5.64 -2.65
CA ASP A 93 -20.29 -4.84 -3.29
C ASP A 93 -19.73 -3.47 -3.72
N ALA A 94 -19.95 -3.11 -4.99
CA ALA A 94 -19.42 -1.90 -5.58
C ALA A 94 -20.06 -0.63 -5.02
N GLU A 95 -21.35 -0.65 -4.68
CA GLU A 95 -22.06 0.50 -4.12
C GLU A 95 -21.57 0.79 -2.71
N VAL A 96 -21.44 -0.25 -1.89
CA VAL A 96 -20.86 -0.15 -0.54
C VAL A 96 -19.42 0.37 -0.61
N SER A 97 -18.61 -0.18 -1.52
CA SER A 97 -17.22 0.27 -1.71
C SER A 97 -17.15 1.73 -2.13
N LYS A 98 -18.02 2.18 -3.05
CA LYS A 98 -18.12 3.59 -3.46
C LYS A 98 -18.46 4.51 -2.29
N ILE A 99 -19.45 4.14 -1.48
CA ILE A 99 -19.85 4.94 -0.30
C ILE A 99 -18.68 5.07 0.67
N ILE A 100 -17.96 3.98 0.97
CA ILE A 100 -16.81 4.00 1.88
C ILE A 100 -15.69 4.89 1.32
N LEU A 101 -15.36 4.75 0.03
CA LEU A 101 -14.29 5.52 -0.62
C LEU A 101 -14.62 7.02 -0.77
N GLN A 102 -15.91 7.38 -0.87
CA GLN A 102 -16.37 8.77 -0.98
C GLN A 102 -16.73 9.40 0.37
N SER A 103 -16.73 8.62 1.44
CA SER A 103 -17.04 9.12 2.79
C SER A 103 -15.93 10.03 3.31
N ASP A 104 -16.32 11.04 4.10
CA ASP A 104 -15.36 11.88 4.81
C ASP A 104 -14.54 11.05 5.82
N ALA A 105 -13.29 11.46 6.07
CA ALA A 105 -12.36 10.85 7.03
C ALA A 105 -12.85 10.86 8.50
N LYS A 106 -14.00 11.50 8.72
CA LYS A 106 -14.75 11.47 9.98
C LYS A 106 -15.49 10.14 10.17
N THR A 107 -15.97 9.51 9.10
CA THR A 107 -16.75 8.26 9.16
C THR A 107 -15.86 7.03 9.04
N PHE A 108 -15.00 7.01 8.02
CA PHE A 108 -14.06 5.91 7.76
C PHE A 108 -12.64 6.46 7.68
N ILE A 109 -11.70 5.80 8.37
CA ILE A 109 -10.27 6.10 8.25
C ILE A 109 -9.58 4.90 7.61
N PRO A 110 -8.62 5.11 6.69
CA PRO A 110 -7.70 4.07 6.28
C PRO A 110 -7.05 3.41 7.51
N SER A 111 -7.12 2.08 7.57
CA SER A 111 -6.59 1.29 8.67
C SER A 111 -5.84 0.12 8.06
N TYR A 112 -4.53 0.06 8.23
CA TYR A 112 -3.72 -0.97 7.60
C TYR A 112 -3.28 -2.04 8.61
N PRO A 113 -2.95 -3.27 8.17
CA PRO A 113 -2.33 -4.26 9.04
C PRO A 113 -1.08 -3.70 9.73
N LYS A 114 -0.84 -4.10 10.98
CA LYS A 114 0.31 -3.62 11.77
C LYS A 114 1.65 -3.84 11.05
N SER A 115 1.81 -4.98 10.37
CA SER A 115 3.01 -5.27 9.57
C SER A 115 3.23 -4.24 8.47
N LEU A 116 2.16 -3.85 7.76
CA LEU A 116 2.24 -2.79 6.74
C LEU A 116 2.59 -1.44 7.36
N MET A 117 1.98 -1.08 8.49
CA MET A 117 2.27 0.20 9.18
C MET A 117 3.71 0.28 9.69
N GLU A 118 4.24 -0.81 10.27
CA GLU A 118 5.62 -0.89 10.76
C GLU A 118 6.61 -0.77 9.58
N LEU A 119 6.31 -1.47 8.48
CA LEU A 119 7.14 -1.46 7.28
C LEU A 119 7.09 -0.11 6.56
N MET A 120 5.94 0.53 6.40
CA MET A 120 5.81 1.83 5.73
C MET A 120 6.29 2.99 6.61
N GLY A 121 6.16 2.89 7.93
CA GLY A 121 6.56 3.92 8.89
C GLY A 121 5.48 4.98 9.14
N LYS A 122 5.65 5.73 10.24
CA LYS A 122 4.66 6.69 10.75
C LYS A 122 4.44 7.90 9.83
N SER A 123 5.47 8.31 9.11
CA SER A 123 5.43 9.44 8.17
C SER A 123 4.97 9.06 6.76
N SER A 124 4.55 7.80 6.53
CA SER A 124 4.05 7.36 5.24
C SER A 124 2.72 8.03 4.90
N ILE A 125 2.50 8.36 3.62
CA ILE A 125 1.22 8.86 3.09
C ILE A 125 0.01 7.96 3.40
N LEU A 126 0.26 6.67 3.67
CA LEU A 126 -0.78 5.70 4.08
C LEU A 126 -1.20 5.87 5.56
N VAL A 127 -0.38 6.53 6.37
CA VAL A 127 -0.56 6.66 7.82
C VAL A 127 -0.92 8.10 8.21
N ILE A 128 -0.27 9.09 7.60
CA ILE A 128 -0.62 10.49 7.80
C ILE A 128 -2.03 10.77 7.26
N ASN A 129 -2.75 11.66 7.93
CA ASN A 129 -4.12 12.05 7.57
C ASN A 129 -4.26 13.57 7.68
N GLY A 130 -5.31 14.15 7.08
CA GLY A 130 -5.63 15.57 7.24
C GLY A 130 -4.86 16.51 6.31
N SER A 131 -4.49 17.70 6.80
CA SER A 131 -3.82 18.76 6.01
C SER A 131 -2.47 18.29 5.46
N LEU A 132 -1.65 17.68 6.31
CA LEU A 132 -0.33 17.16 5.96
C LEU A 132 -0.40 16.13 4.83
N GLN A 133 -1.33 15.18 4.91
CA GLN A 133 -1.55 14.19 3.84
C GLN A 133 -1.95 14.87 2.53
N ARG A 134 -2.88 15.84 2.59
CA ARG A 134 -3.34 16.59 1.41
C ARG A 134 -2.20 17.42 0.81
N ARG A 135 -1.33 18.01 1.63
CA ARG A 135 -0.18 18.81 1.19
C ARG A 135 0.84 17.95 0.46
N ILE A 136 1.33 16.88 1.10
CA ILE A 136 2.32 15.97 0.51
C ILE A 136 1.77 15.34 -0.76
N HIS A 137 0.54 14.82 -0.71
CA HIS A 137 -0.12 14.25 -1.89
C HIS A 137 -0.25 15.29 -3.02
N GLY A 138 -0.64 16.52 -2.68
CA GLY A 138 -0.78 17.63 -3.61
C GLY A 138 0.53 17.95 -4.34
N LEU A 139 1.63 18.12 -3.59
CA LEU A 139 2.95 18.43 -4.12
C LEU A 139 3.46 17.33 -5.07
N ILE A 140 3.40 16.08 -4.63
CA ILE A 140 3.83 14.93 -5.43
C ILE A 140 2.94 14.83 -6.69
N ALA A 141 1.62 14.93 -6.54
CA ALA A 141 0.70 14.82 -7.66
C ALA A 141 0.86 15.97 -8.66
N SER A 142 1.11 17.21 -8.21
CA SER A 142 1.35 18.33 -9.12
C SER A 142 2.63 18.13 -9.93
N PHE A 143 3.70 17.64 -9.29
CA PHE A 143 4.96 17.37 -9.97
C PHE A 143 4.82 16.24 -11.00
N LEU A 144 4.19 15.14 -10.60
CA LEU A 144 3.94 13.98 -11.48
C LEU A 144 3.01 14.31 -12.66
N LYS A 145 2.15 15.34 -12.53
CA LYS A 145 1.27 15.81 -13.61
C LYS A 145 1.94 16.80 -14.55
N SER A 146 3.14 17.28 -14.24
CA SER A 146 3.83 18.25 -15.10
C SER A 146 4.05 17.69 -16.52
N PRO A 147 3.81 18.49 -17.58
CA PRO A 147 3.97 18.02 -18.96
C PRO A 147 5.37 17.48 -19.23
N THR A 148 6.40 18.16 -18.70
CA THR A 148 7.80 17.78 -18.85
C THR A 148 8.09 16.41 -18.28
N LEU A 149 7.73 16.15 -17.01
CA LEU A 149 7.98 14.86 -16.38
C LEU A 149 7.16 13.75 -17.05
N ARG A 150 5.92 14.02 -17.42
CA ARG A 150 5.09 13.06 -18.16
C ARG A 150 5.71 12.66 -19.50
N SER A 151 6.24 13.64 -20.24
CA SER A 151 6.94 13.38 -21.50
C SER A 151 8.19 12.52 -21.25
N GLN A 152 8.99 12.86 -20.24
CA GLN A 152 10.20 12.12 -19.90
C GLN A 152 9.89 10.66 -19.50
N ILE A 153 8.95 10.46 -18.56
CA ILE A 153 8.52 9.13 -18.12
C ILE A 153 8.02 8.30 -19.31
N THR A 154 7.23 8.91 -20.20
CA THR A 154 6.69 8.22 -21.38
C THR A 154 7.81 7.80 -22.34
N THR A 155 8.78 8.67 -22.58
CA THR A 155 9.95 8.36 -23.42
C THR A 155 10.79 7.24 -22.81
N ASP A 156 11.11 7.32 -21.52
CA ASP A 156 11.91 6.32 -20.82
C ASP A 156 11.19 4.95 -20.82
N MET A 157 9.91 4.92 -20.47
CA MET A 157 9.10 3.68 -20.53
C MET A 157 9.05 3.09 -21.95
N ARG A 158 8.86 3.92 -22.98
CA ARG A 158 8.85 3.46 -24.37
C ARG A 158 10.20 2.85 -24.75
N LYS A 159 11.30 3.50 -24.38
CA LYS A 159 12.66 3.00 -24.63
C LYS A 159 12.86 1.61 -24.04
N TYR A 160 12.58 1.44 -22.75
CA TYR A 160 12.78 0.14 -22.07
C TYR A 160 11.91 -0.98 -22.64
N VAL A 161 10.64 -0.68 -22.97
CA VAL A 161 9.76 -1.67 -23.61
C VAL A 161 10.30 -2.08 -24.98
N MET A 162 10.77 -1.13 -25.79
CA MET A 162 11.36 -1.45 -27.10
C MET A 162 12.65 -2.27 -26.96
N GLU A 163 13.50 -1.95 -25.99
CA GLU A 163 14.74 -2.71 -25.70
C GLU A 163 14.44 -4.14 -25.25
N SER A 164 13.44 -4.33 -24.38
CA SER A 164 12.99 -5.66 -23.96
C SER A 164 12.44 -6.47 -25.16
N MET A 165 11.58 -5.85 -25.97
CA MET A 165 10.97 -6.50 -27.14
C MET A 165 11.97 -6.80 -28.26
N ALA A 166 13.06 -6.04 -28.37
CA ALA A 166 14.09 -6.28 -29.39
C ALA A 166 14.76 -7.65 -29.26
N ASN A 167 14.76 -8.23 -28.05
CA ASN A 167 15.32 -9.56 -27.77
C ASN A 167 14.33 -10.71 -28.03
N TRP A 168 13.10 -10.41 -28.42
CA TRP A 168 12.08 -11.45 -28.63
C TRP A 168 12.25 -12.13 -29.98
N SER A 169 12.31 -13.46 -29.97
CA SER A 169 12.34 -14.27 -31.18
C SER A 169 10.94 -14.46 -31.76
N GLN A 170 10.80 -14.33 -33.09
CA GLN A 170 9.53 -14.57 -33.79
C GLN A 170 9.07 -16.04 -33.74
N HIS A 171 9.99 -16.97 -33.47
CA HIS A 171 9.74 -18.40 -33.55
C HIS A 171 9.69 -19.10 -32.18
N SER A 172 9.74 -18.35 -31.09
CA SER A 172 9.69 -18.89 -29.73
C SER A 172 8.55 -18.28 -28.94
N PRO A 173 7.87 -19.06 -28.07
CA PRO A 173 6.87 -18.50 -27.18
C PRO A 173 7.53 -17.49 -26.22
N VAL A 174 6.91 -16.31 -26.10
CA VAL A 174 7.33 -15.28 -25.14
C VAL A 174 6.54 -15.46 -23.85
N TYR A 175 7.25 -15.77 -22.77
CA TYR A 175 6.65 -15.89 -21.44
C TYR A 175 6.50 -14.51 -20.80
N ILE A 176 5.38 -13.84 -21.08
CA ILE A 176 5.13 -12.45 -20.64
C ILE A 176 5.30 -12.25 -19.13
N GLN A 177 4.97 -13.26 -18.31
CA GLN A 177 5.20 -13.16 -16.87
C GLN A 177 6.69 -13.04 -16.53
N ASP A 178 7.56 -13.75 -17.25
CA ASP A 178 8.99 -13.74 -17.01
C ASP A 178 9.62 -12.48 -17.60
N GLU A 179 9.19 -12.06 -18.78
CA GLU A 179 9.58 -10.76 -19.36
C GLU A 179 9.26 -9.60 -18.40
N ALA A 180 8.06 -9.62 -17.83
CA ALA A 180 7.63 -8.56 -16.93
C ALA A 180 8.38 -8.57 -15.59
N LYS A 181 8.83 -9.73 -15.10
CA LYS A 181 9.64 -9.83 -13.88
C LYS A 181 11.10 -9.43 -14.10
N HIS A 182 11.70 -9.85 -15.21
CA HIS A 182 13.14 -9.72 -15.45
C HIS A 182 13.52 -8.40 -16.12
N PHE A 183 12.62 -7.82 -16.92
CA PHE A 183 12.90 -6.58 -17.65
C PHE A 183 11.98 -5.45 -17.18
N LEU A 184 10.66 -5.60 -17.32
CA LEU A 184 9.74 -4.48 -17.07
C LEU A 184 9.76 -4.00 -15.62
N PHE A 185 9.85 -4.90 -14.64
CA PHE A 185 9.87 -4.49 -13.23
C PHE A 185 11.15 -3.71 -12.85
N PRO A 186 12.37 -4.18 -13.14
CA PRO A 186 13.59 -3.39 -12.94
C PRO A 186 13.60 -2.06 -13.68
N ASP A 187 13.11 -2.03 -14.92
CA ASP A 187 13.10 -0.81 -15.74
C ASP A 187 12.08 0.21 -15.22
N CYS A 188 10.87 -0.23 -14.87
CA CYS A 188 9.87 0.62 -14.22
C CYS A 188 10.38 1.15 -12.87
N PHE A 189 11.11 0.33 -12.12
CA PHE A 189 11.72 0.76 -10.86
C PHE A 189 12.76 1.85 -11.09
N GLN A 190 13.58 1.74 -12.15
CA GLN A 190 14.53 2.78 -12.53
C GLN A 190 13.83 4.08 -12.91
N VAL A 191 12.77 4.04 -13.73
CA VAL A 191 11.96 5.22 -14.05
C VAL A 191 11.40 5.88 -12.79
N LEU A 192 10.88 5.08 -11.86
CA LEU A 192 10.34 5.57 -10.60
C LEU A 192 11.43 6.24 -9.74
N VAL A 193 12.56 5.58 -9.56
CA VAL A 193 13.69 6.11 -8.77
C VAL A 193 14.24 7.39 -9.38
N LYS A 194 14.38 7.45 -10.72
CA LYS A 194 14.77 8.67 -11.43
C LYS A 194 13.79 9.81 -11.20
N ALA A 195 12.49 9.56 -11.31
CA ALA A 195 11.46 10.56 -11.07
C ALA A 195 11.39 11.03 -9.60
N LEU A 196 11.76 10.17 -8.65
CA LEU A 196 11.71 10.48 -7.22
C LEU A 196 12.95 11.19 -6.69
N ILE A 197 14.14 10.79 -7.12
CA ILE A 197 15.41 11.23 -6.53
C ILE A 197 16.54 11.52 -7.56
N SER A 198 16.22 11.55 -8.86
CA SER A 198 17.18 11.76 -9.96
C SER A 198 18.37 10.78 -10.01
N LEU A 199 18.19 9.57 -9.51
CA LEU A 199 19.20 8.53 -9.61
C LEU A 199 19.01 7.72 -10.92
N ASP A 200 20.01 7.78 -11.81
CA ASP A 200 19.94 7.24 -13.18
C ASP A 200 21.00 6.15 -13.44
N GLY A 201 21.20 5.25 -12.48
CA GLY A 201 22.10 4.09 -12.63
C GLY A 201 23.09 3.91 -11.46
N GLY A 202 24.03 3.00 -11.65
CA GLY A 202 25.14 2.75 -10.72
C GLY A 202 24.80 1.82 -9.55
N ASP A 203 25.80 1.61 -8.69
CA ASP A 203 25.73 0.66 -7.57
C ASP A 203 24.59 0.98 -6.58
N GLU A 204 24.29 2.26 -6.37
CA GLU A 204 23.20 2.70 -5.50
C GLU A 204 21.84 2.26 -6.04
N LEU A 205 21.62 2.35 -7.35
CA LEU A 205 20.36 1.92 -7.99
C LEU A 205 20.18 0.41 -7.87
N GLU A 206 21.25 -0.36 -8.11
CA GLU A 206 21.21 -1.82 -8.00
C GLU A 206 20.99 -2.28 -6.55
N LEU A 207 21.58 -1.59 -5.58
CA LEU A 207 21.32 -1.81 -4.16
C LEU A 207 19.85 -1.50 -3.81
N LEU A 208 19.31 -0.40 -4.31
CA LEU A 208 17.91 -0.04 -4.14
C LEU A 208 16.96 -1.07 -4.77
N LYS A 209 17.22 -1.53 -6.00
CA LYS A 209 16.44 -2.60 -6.67
C LYS A 209 16.41 -3.87 -5.83
N LYS A 210 17.58 -4.33 -5.39
CA LYS A 210 17.74 -5.54 -4.57
C LYS A 210 16.99 -5.45 -3.25
N HIS A 211 17.14 -4.34 -2.52
CA HIS A 211 16.45 -4.18 -1.24
C HIS A 211 14.96 -3.89 -1.40
N PHE A 212 14.54 -3.24 -2.49
CA PHE A 212 13.13 -3.03 -2.76
C PHE A 212 12.38 -4.34 -2.97
N GLN A 213 12.96 -5.32 -3.68
CA GLN A 213 12.38 -6.66 -3.81
C GLN A 213 12.19 -7.35 -2.45
N GLN A 214 13.17 -7.25 -1.56
CA GLN A 214 13.05 -7.79 -0.19
C GLN A 214 12.02 -7.01 0.64
N PHE A 215 11.93 -5.69 0.43
CA PHE A 215 10.97 -4.82 1.10
C PHE A 215 9.52 -5.17 0.73
N ILE A 216 9.19 -5.24 -0.57
CA ILE A 216 7.81 -5.50 -1.03
C ILE A 216 7.28 -6.87 -0.58
N ALA A 217 8.16 -7.86 -0.44
CA ALA A 217 7.78 -9.19 0.05
C ALA A 217 7.27 -9.18 1.51
N GLY A 218 7.54 -8.10 2.27
CA GLY A 218 7.05 -7.93 3.65
C GLY A 218 5.66 -7.31 3.76
N LEU A 219 5.12 -6.70 2.69
CA LEU A 219 3.87 -5.92 2.75
C LEU A 219 2.65 -6.75 3.18
N MET A 220 2.62 -8.04 2.83
CA MET A 220 1.54 -8.99 3.16
C MET A 220 1.98 -10.09 4.14
N SER A 221 3.07 -9.86 4.87
CA SER A 221 3.61 -10.82 5.84
C SER A 221 2.87 -10.78 7.19
N LEU A 222 2.97 -11.87 7.95
CA LEU A 222 2.47 -11.93 9.32
C LEU A 222 3.22 -10.93 10.22
N PRO A 223 2.54 -10.33 11.22
CA PRO A 223 3.10 -9.28 12.07
C PRO A 223 4.02 -9.83 13.17
N PHE A 224 4.97 -10.69 12.82
CA PHE A 224 5.97 -11.25 13.72
C PHE A 224 7.36 -10.78 13.31
N ASN A 225 8.02 -10.02 14.19
CA ASN A 225 9.32 -9.39 13.92
C ASN A 225 10.44 -10.09 14.69
N PHE A 226 10.85 -11.27 14.21
CA PHE A 226 11.98 -12.02 14.77
C PHE A 226 13.00 -12.37 13.69
N PRO A 227 14.30 -12.51 14.01
CA PRO A 227 15.31 -12.93 13.04
C PRO A 227 14.88 -14.17 12.26
N GLY A 228 14.95 -14.11 10.93
CA GLY A 228 14.53 -15.19 10.03
C GLY A 228 13.13 -15.00 9.43
N THR A 229 12.24 -14.25 10.08
CA THR A 229 10.89 -13.95 9.54
C THR A 229 10.92 -13.00 8.34
N GLN A 230 9.87 -13.04 7.52
CA GLN A 230 9.74 -12.18 6.34
C GLN A 230 9.69 -10.68 6.72
N LEU A 231 8.91 -10.32 7.74
CA LEU A 231 8.81 -8.94 8.22
C LEU A 231 10.18 -8.40 8.68
N TYR A 232 10.93 -9.20 9.45
CA TYR A 232 12.28 -8.82 9.89
C TYR A 232 13.20 -8.52 8.69
N ARG A 233 13.25 -9.42 7.69
CA ARG A 233 14.08 -9.23 6.49
C ARG A 233 13.69 -7.95 5.73
N SER A 234 12.40 -7.70 5.56
CA SER A 234 11.90 -6.49 4.89
C SER A 234 12.20 -5.21 5.67
N LEU A 235 12.17 -5.24 7.00
CA LEU A 235 12.59 -4.11 7.85
C LEU A 235 14.10 -3.84 7.75
N GLN A 236 14.93 -4.88 7.67
CA GLN A 236 16.37 -4.69 7.43
C GLN A 236 16.64 -4.11 6.03
N ALA A 237 15.90 -4.57 5.02
CA ALA A 237 15.98 -4.00 3.67
C ALA A 237 15.58 -2.51 3.66
N LYS A 238 14.48 -2.16 4.35
CA LYS A 238 14.07 -0.75 4.56
C LYS A 238 15.20 0.09 5.14
N LYS A 239 15.84 -0.37 6.22
CA LYS A 239 16.94 0.37 6.87
C LYS A 239 18.08 0.67 5.90
N LYS A 240 18.44 -0.30 5.06
CA LYS A 240 19.50 -0.13 4.05
C LYS A 240 19.10 0.85 2.96
N MET A 241 17.85 0.79 2.48
CA MET A 241 17.33 1.74 1.48
C MET A 241 17.28 3.16 2.04
N VAL A 242 16.77 3.34 3.26
CA VAL A 242 16.69 4.65 3.93
C VAL A 242 18.08 5.27 4.02
N LYS A 243 19.11 4.49 4.39
CA LYS A 243 20.49 5.00 4.46
C LYS A 243 20.99 5.57 3.12
N VAL A 244 20.66 4.93 2.00
CA VAL A 244 21.03 5.45 0.67
C VAL A 244 20.24 6.70 0.33
N ILE A 245 18.92 6.67 0.54
CA ILE A 245 18.04 7.80 0.26
C ILE A 245 18.43 9.03 1.11
N ASP A 246 18.78 8.83 2.39
CA ASP A 246 19.20 9.90 3.29
C ASP A 246 20.48 10.58 2.78
N GLY A 247 21.45 9.81 2.29
CA GLY A 247 22.68 10.36 1.69
C GLY A 247 22.38 11.23 0.46
N ILE A 248 21.47 10.77 -0.41
CA ILE A 248 21.05 11.52 -1.60
C ILE A 248 20.32 12.81 -1.20
N ILE A 249 19.42 12.74 -0.21
CA ILE A 249 18.69 13.91 0.29
C ILE A 249 19.66 14.92 0.93
N GLN A 250 20.66 14.47 1.69
CA GLN A 250 21.67 15.35 2.29
C GLN A 250 22.47 16.09 1.23
N ALA A 251 22.99 15.39 0.22
CA ALA A 251 23.70 16.01 -0.90
C ALA A 251 22.83 17.06 -1.63
N LYS A 252 21.54 16.77 -1.83
CA LYS A 252 20.59 17.72 -2.42
C LYS A 252 20.35 18.96 -1.55
N ARG A 253 20.35 18.82 -0.23
CA ARG A 253 20.23 19.94 0.72
C ARG A 253 21.48 20.82 0.74
N GLU A 254 22.66 20.26 0.48
CA GLU A 254 23.93 21.01 0.42
C GLU A 254 24.06 21.83 -0.87
N ILE A 255 23.57 21.31 -1.99
CA ILE A 255 23.60 21.97 -3.32
C ILE A 255 22.49 23.05 -3.43
N TRP A 256 21.78 23.34 -2.34
CA TRP A 256 20.62 24.22 -2.28
C TRP A 256 20.84 25.57 -2.98
N SER A 257 20.20 25.71 -4.15
CA SER A 257 20.04 26.98 -4.86
C SER A 257 18.55 27.28 -4.96
N SER A 258 18.10 28.43 -4.45
CA SER A 258 16.67 28.79 -4.40
C SER A 258 16.03 29.00 -5.78
N ASP A 259 16.84 29.16 -6.84
CA ASP A 259 16.38 29.57 -8.17
C ASP A 259 16.23 28.43 -9.20
N GLY A 260 16.62 27.20 -8.86
CA GLY A 260 16.50 26.07 -9.80
C GLY A 260 15.08 25.51 -9.86
N ALA A 261 14.59 25.15 -11.04
CA ALA A 261 13.40 24.30 -11.16
C ALA A 261 13.63 22.94 -10.47
N ALA A 262 12.60 22.38 -9.83
CA ALA A 262 12.68 21.04 -9.24
C ALA A 262 12.84 19.97 -10.33
N LYS A 263 13.81 19.08 -10.17
CA LYS A 263 14.12 18.03 -11.16
C LYS A 263 13.47 16.69 -10.81
N ASP A 264 13.15 16.49 -9.53
CA ASP A 264 12.49 15.30 -9.01
C ASP A 264 11.58 15.63 -7.81
N VAL A 265 10.89 14.60 -7.31
CA VAL A 265 10.01 14.73 -6.14
C VAL A 265 10.78 15.12 -4.88
N ALA A 266 12.01 14.62 -4.67
CA ALA A 266 12.80 14.99 -3.51
C ALA A 266 13.12 16.49 -3.49
N ASP A 267 13.45 17.09 -4.64
CA ASP A 267 13.64 18.54 -4.76
C ASP A 267 12.37 19.31 -4.39
N VAL A 268 11.19 18.84 -4.83
CA VAL A 268 9.90 19.47 -4.49
C VAL A 268 9.66 19.45 -2.98
N LEU A 269 9.94 18.32 -2.34
CA LEU A 269 9.71 18.14 -0.90
C LEU A 269 10.76 18.87 -0.06
N VAL A 270 12.03 18.90 -0.47
CA VAL A 270 13.11 19.60 0.23
C VAL A 270 12.95 21.12 0.15
N LYS A 271 12.43 21.65 -0.96
CA LYS A 271 12.15 23.08 -1.13
C LYS A 271 10.92 23.57 -0.37
N ASP A 272 10.06 22.66 0.07
CA ASP A 272 8.89 23.04 0.85
C ASP A 272 9.30 23.34 2.30
N THR A 273 9.21 24.61 2.69
CA THR A 273 9.58 25.10 4.02
C THR A 273 8.40 25.13 4.99
N SER A 274 7.30 24.43 4.70
CA SER A 274 6.16 24.43 5.63
C SER A 274 6.53 23.73 6.95
N GLU A 275 6.08 24.30 8.07
CA GLU A 275 6.26 23.71 9.41
C GLU A 275 5.70 22.28 9.49
N GLU A 276 4.69 21.97 8.67
CA GLU A 276 4.06 20.65 8.57
C GLU A 276 5.04 19.56 8.07
N LEU A 277 5.95 19.90 7.14
CA LEU A 277 6.92 18.96 6.56
C LEU A 277 8.23 18.88 7.38
N MET A 278 8.56 19.90 8.17
CA MET A 278 9.72 19.87 9.08
C MET A 278 9.56 18.89 10.26
N MET A 279 8.34 18.38 10.50
CA MET A 279 8.04 17.42 11.56
C MET A 279 8.09 15.94 11.11
N ILE A 280 8.41 15.67 9.85
CA ILE A 280 8.56 14.33 9.26
C ILE A 280 10.03 13.96 9.10
#